data_AF-A0A6G3YWL1-F1
#
_entry.id   AF-A0A6G3YWL1-F1
#
_cell.length_a   1.000
_cell.length_b   1.000
_cell.length_c   1.000
_cell.angle_alpha   90.00
_cell.angle_beta   90.00
_cell.angle_gamma   90.00
#
_symmetry.space_group_name_H-M   'P 1'
#
loop_
_entity.id
_entity.type
_entity.pdbx_description
1 polymer ?
#
loop_
_entity_poly.entity_id
_entity_poly.type
_entity_poly.pdbx_seq_one_letter_code
_entity_poly.pdbx_strand_id
1 'polypeptide(L)' 'MSVELSAIELRVLLDAEMRRLDIRWRSPRIKAWMQQVSQRCNHRVDCVADIPLEAMRSLLKKLQAMPHQPSLLEPQDDA' A
#
# COMPACT_ATOMS: atom_id res chain seq x y z
N MET A 1 -4.65 -22.13 10.92
CA MET A 1 -4.05 -22.27 9.57
C MET A 1 -3.62 -20.88 9.14
N SER A 2 -2.32 -20.62 9.04
CA SER A 2 -1.81 -19.36 8.47
C SER A 2 -1.83 -19.52 6.95
N VAL A 3 -2.77 -18.85 6.28
CA VAL A 3 -2.80 -18.80 4.82
C VAL A 3 -1.59 -18.00 4.37
N GLU A 4 -0.61 -18.65 3.74
CA GLU A 4 0.51 -17.96 3.13
C GLU A 4 0.05 -17.27 1.85
N LEU A 5 -0.17 -15.95 1.94
CA LEU A 5 -0.48 -15.13 0.77
C LEU A 5 0.72 -15.09 -0.19
N SER A 6 0.46 -15.38 -1.46
CA SER A 6 1.37 -15.21 -2.59
C SER A 6 1.66 -13.73 -2.86
N ALA A 7 2.71 -13.48 -3.66
CA ALA A 7 3.06 -12.13 -4.11
C ALA A 7 1.90 -11.42 -4.82
N ILE A 8 1.15 -12.16 -5.64
CA ILE A 8 0.03 -11.62 -6.43
C ILE A 8 -1.11 -11.21 -5.49
N GLU A 9 -1.49 -12.07 -4.55
CA GLU A 9 -2.55 -11.77 -3.58
C GLU A 9 -2.21 -10.54 -2.74
N LEU A 10 -0.95 -10.41 -2.30
CA LEU A 10 -0.51 -9.23 -1.56
C LEU A 10 -0.59 -7.95 -2.40
N ARG A 11 -0.28 -7.99 -3.71
CA ARG A 11 -0.41 -6.81 -4.59
C ARG A 11 -1.86 -6.38 -4.72
N VAL A 12 -2.78 -7.33 -4.94
CA VAL A 12 -4.22 -7.06 -5.05
C VAL A 12 -4.75 -6.41 -3.77
N LEU A 13 -4.36 -6.93 -2.60
CA LEU A 13 -4.78 -6.37 -1.31
C LEU A 13 -4.20 -4.97 -1.07
N LEU A 14 -2.94 -4.75 -1.43
CA LEU A 14 -2.32 -3.43 -1.34
C LEU A 14 -3.01 -2.42 -2.26
N ASP A 15 -3.30 -2.79 -3.51
CA ASP A 15 -4.04 -1.93 -4.44
C ASP A 15 -5.42 -1.55 -3.89
N ALA A 16 -6.14 -2.50 -3.30
CA ALA A 16 -7.44 -2.26 -2.70
C ALA A 16 -7.35 -1.26 -1.53
N GLU A 17 -6.40 -1.47 -0.61
CA GLU A 17 -6.19 -0.60 0.54
C GLU A 17 -5.69 0.79 0.15
N MET A 18 -4.80 0.87 -0.84
CA MET A 18 -4.31 2.13 -1.37
C MET A 18 -5.45 2.91 -2.02
N ARG A 19 -6.32 2.27 -2.80
CA ARG A 19 -7.53 2.90 -3.35
C ARG A 19 -8.48 3.36 -2.25
N ARG A 20 -8.67 2.56 -1.20
CA ARG A 20 -9.50 2.93 -0.03
C ARG A 20 -9.01 4.20 0.66
N LEU A 21 -7.71 4.49 0.60
CA LEU A 21 -7.08 5.65 1.23
C LEU A 21 -6.73 6.78 0.23
N ASP A 22 -7.15 6.65 -1.04
CA ASP A 22 -6.75 7.53 -2.15
C ASP A 22 -5.23 7.73 -2.30
N ILE A 23 -4.45 6.68 -1.98
CA ILE A 23 -2.99 6.66 -2.13
C ILE A 23 -2.65 6.02 -3.48
N ARG A 24 -1.72 6.62 -4.22
CA ARG A 24 -1.19 6.05 -5.47
C ARG A 24 0.23 5.53 -5.28
N TRP A 25 0.59 4.46 -6.00
CA TRP A 25 1.97 3.93 -6.05
C TRP A 25 3.00 4.96 -6.47
N ARG A 26 2.60 5.88 -7.35
CA ARG A 26 3.47 6.97 -7.83
C ARG A 26 3.62 8.12 -6.83
N SER A 27 2.90 8.09 -5.71
CA SER A 27 2.96 9.16 -4.71
C SER A 27 4.39 9.28 -4.13
N PRO A 28 4.85 10.50 -3.82
CA PRO A 28 6.18 10.70 -3.22
C PRO A 28 6.39 9.90 -1.95
N ARG A 29 5.33 9.75 -1.13
CA ARG A 29 5.37 8.98 0.12
C ARG A 29 5.67 7.50 -0.12
N ILE A 30 5.01 6.88 -1.11
CA ILE A 30 5.24 5.46 -1.43
C ILE A 30 6.63 5.26 -2.05
N LYS A 31 7.09 6.19 -2.90
CA LYS A 31 8.47 6.16 -3.42
C LYS A 31 9.52 6.24 -2.31
N ALA A 32 9.34 7.17 -1.37
CA ALA A 32 10.25 7.30 -0.23
C ALA A 32 10.25 6.03 0.65
N TRP A 33 9.08 5.43 0.86
CA TRP A 33 8.97 4.15 1.55
C TRP A 33 9.69 3.03 0.79
N MET A 34 9.54 2.92 -0.53
CA MET A 34 10.25 1.92 -1.34
C MET A 34 11.77 2.08 -1.24
N GLN A 35 12.27 3.31 -1.24
CA GLN A 35 13.70 3.58 -1.02
C GLN A 35 14.17 3.12 0.37
N GLN A 36 13.37 3.34 1.42
CA GLN A 36 13.69 2.84 2.77
C GLN A 36 13.69 1.31 2.82
N VAL A 37 12.74 0.64 2.15
CA VAL A 37 12.74 -0.82 2.03
C VAL A 37 14.01 -1.30 1.34
N SER A 38 14.39 -0.64 0.24
CA SER A 38 15.59 -0.97 -0.51
C SER A 38 16.85 -0.93 0.36
N GLN A 39 17.00 0.14 1.15
CA GLN A 39 18.12 0.30 2.07
C GLN A 39 18.13 -0.76 3.18
N ARG A 40 16.96 -1.09 3.75
CA ARG A 40 16.84 -2.05 4.86
C ARG A 40 17.10 -3.49 4.44
N CYS A 41 16.66 -3.86 3.25
CA CYS A 41 16.80 -5.21 2.74
C CYS A 41 18.10 -5.44 1.97
N ASN A 42 18.94 -4.40 1.82
CA ASN A 42 20.11 -4.42 0.93
C ASN A 42 19.77 -4.97 -0.47
N HIS A 43 18.55 -4.67 -0.94
CA HIS A 43 17.97 -5.15 -2.18
C HIS A 43 17.46 -3.95 -2.97
N ARG A 44 17.74 -3.87 -4.26
CA ARG A 44 17.28 -2.75 -5.08
C ARG A 44 15.76 -2.86 -5.31
N VAL A 45 15.00 -1.86 -4.89
CA VAL A 45 13.54 -1.80 -5.07
C VAL A 45 13.20 -0.60 -5.96
N ASP A 46 13.10 -0.84 -7.27
CA ASP A 46 12.78 0.21 -8.25
C ASP A 46 11.28 0.23 -8.59
N CYS A 47 10.62 -0.94 -8.54
CA CYS A 47 9.21 -1.08 -8.82
C CYS A 47 8.48 -1.92 -7.77
N VAL A 48 7.14 -1.94 -7.85
CA VAL A 48 6.28 -2.70 -6.94
C VAL A 48 6.61 -4.20 -6.99
N ALA A 49 7.10 -4.68 -8.14
CA ALA A 49 7.41 -6.08 -8.32
C ALA A 49 8.65 -6.55 -7.53
N ASP A 50 9.57 -5.63 -7.25
CA ASP A 50 10.82 -5.88 -6.53
C ASP A 50 10.65 -5.83 -5.00
N ILE A 51 9.45 -5.49 -4.51
CA ILE A 51 9.19 -5.37 -3.08
C ILE A 51 9.20 -6.77 -2.46
N PRO A 52 10.05 -7.03 -1.44
CA PRO A 52 10.03 -8.29 -0.71
C PRO A 52 8.67 -8.56 -0.05
N LEU A 53 8.25 -9.83 0.01
CA LEU A 53 6.95 -10.24 0.57
C LEU A 53 6.72 -9.72 1.99
N GLU A 54 7.76 -9.72 2.84
CA GLU A 54 7.67 -9.22 4.22
C GLU A 54 7.39 -7.70 4.27
N ALA A 55 7.99 -6.94 3.35
CA ALA A 55 7.76 -5.51 3.23
C ALA A 55 6.35 -5.22 2.71
N MET A 56 5.84 -6.03 1.77
CA MET A 56 4.46 -5.95 1.29
C MET A 56 3.46 -6.21 2.43
N ARG A 57 3.66 -7.27 3.22
CA ARG A 57 2.82 -7.59 4.39
C ARG A 57 2.85 -6.47 5.42
N SER A 58 4.03 -5.91 5.68
CA SER A 58 4.21 -4.79 6.60
C SER A 58 3.50 -3.52 6.13
N LEU A 59 3.55 -3.21 4.82
CA LEU A 59 2.82 -2.09 4.25
C LEU A 59 1.31 -2.31 4.35
N LEU A 60 0.83 -3.50 4.00
CA LEU A 60 -0.59 -3.83 4.04
C LEU A 60 -1.16 -3.63 5.45
N LYS A 61 -0.47 -4.15 6.47
CA LYS A 61 -0.88 -3.96 7.87
C LYS A 61 -0.93 -2.48 8.28
N LYS A 62 0.01 -1.67 7.79
CA LYS A 62 0.00 -0.21 8.03
C LYS A 62 -1.16 0.48 7.36
N LEU A 63 -1.45 0.17 6.09
CA LEU A 63 -2.56 0.76 5.35
C LEU A 63 -3.92 0.37 5.98
N GLN A 64 -4.09 -0.90 6.36
CA GLN A 64 -5.30 -1.37 7.05
C GLN A 64 -5.52 -0.68 8.40
N ALA A 65 -4.44 -0.30 9.09
CA ALA A 65 -4.52 0.45 10.35
C ALA A 65 -4.80 1.95 10.14
N MET A 66 -4.68 2.48 8.92
CA MET A 66 -5.02 3.87 8.65
C MET A 66 -6.53 4.04 8.62
N PRO A 67 -7.07 5.04 9.36
CA PRO A 67 -8.49 5.34 9.29
C PRO A 67 -8.85 5.63 7.85
N HIS A 68 -9.99 5.09 7.40
CA HIS A 68 -10.56 5.51 6.13
C HIS A 68 -10.77 7.02 6.22
N GLN A 69 -10.04 7.80 5.43
CA GLN A 69 -10.43 9.18 5.25
C GLN A 69 -11.68 9.11 4.38
N PRO A 70 -12.89 9.42 4.91
CA PRO A 70 -14.01 9.63 4.02
C PRO A 70 -13.56 10.73 3.06
N SER A 71 -13.61 10.47 1.75
CA SER A 71 -13.55 11.55 0.77
C SER A 71 -14.56 12.59 1.23
N LEU A 72 -14.09 13.82 1.43
CA LEU A 72 -14.88 15.03 1.67
C LEU A 72 -15.65 15.40 0.38
N LEU A 73 -16.35 14.42 -0.18
CA LEU A 73 -17.41 14.55 -1.14
C LEU A 73 -18.66 14.12 -0.38
N GLU A 74 -19.07 14.96 0.55
CA GLU A 74 -20.50 15.08 0.79
C GLU A 74 -21.11 15.42 -0.58
N PRO A 75 -22.06 14.64 -1.12
CA PRO A 75 -22.96 15.23 -2.10
C PRO A 75 -23.70 16.35 -1.36
N GLN A 76 -23.26 17.59 -1.60
CA GLN A 76 -24.13 18.74 -1.46
C GLN A 76 -25.17 18.62 -2.57
N ASP A 77 -26.20 17.81 -2.34
CA ASP A 77 -27.46 17.95 -3.05
C ASP A 77 -28.40 18.75 -2.13
N ASP A 78 -28.39 20.06 -2.36
CA ASP A 78 -29.51 20.97 -2.14
C ASP A 78 -30.76 20.40 -2.87
N ALA A 79 -31.77 19.93 -2.13
CA ALA A 79 -33.18 19.93 -2.54
C ALA A 79 -34.12 19.60 -1.37
#